data_AF-A0A841IUL9-F1
#
_entry.id   AF-A0A841IUL9-F1
#
_cell.length_a   1.000
_cell.length_b   1.000
_cell.length_c   1.000
_cell.angle_alpha   90.00
_cell.angle_beta   90.00
_cell.angle_gamma   90.00
#
_symmetry.space_group_name_H-M   'P 1'
#
loop_
_entity.id
_entity.type
_entity.pdbx_description
1 polymer ?
#
loop_
_entity_poly.entity_id
_entity_poly.type
_entity_poly.pdbx_seq_one_letter_code
_entity_poly.pdbx_strand_id
1 'polypeptide(L)'
;MHFPSPFRRFLAAFCAPFALASCADPDPLYVDQAWVGLSAQPNNPSSGYFVIHGGPEAVTLRSVTADGAQRIEMHESMMGEGGMMRMQPLDSVAVPAKGKVAFAPGGKHLMIWAINPAIVKDGKLPMTLFFSNGDRLIVDAAIRKPGDAAPSTDER
;
A
#
# COMPACT_ATOMS: atom_id res chain seq x y z
N MET A 1 -6.44 -64.32 60.89
CA MET A 1 -5.60 -63.42 60.08
C MET A 1 -6.43 -63.06 58.85
N HIS A 2 -7.34 -62.09 58.87
CA HIS A 2 -7.21 -60.61 58.94
C HIS A 2 -6.52 -59.96 57.70
N PHE A 3 -7.40 -59.56 56.77
CA PHE A 3 -7.38 -58.43 55.81
C PHE A 3 -6.41 -58.36 54.60
N PRO A 4 -6.84 -57.67 53.51
CA PRO A 4 -6.44 -57.82 52.11
C PRO A 4 -5.49 -56.70 51.63
N SER A 5 -5.07 -56.75 50.36
CA SER A 5 -4.27 -55.68 49.72
C SER A 5 -4.99 -55.04 48.52
N PRO A 6 -4.76 -53.74 48.25
CA PRO A 6 -5.70 -52.88 47.55
C PRO A 6 -5.41 -52.72 46.05
N PHE A 7 -6.49 -52.66 45.27
CA PHE A 7 -6.48 -52.20 43.87
C PHE A 7 -6.16 -50.69 43.84
N ARG A 8 -5.01 -50.33 43.26
CA ARG A 8 -4.56 -48.96 43.04
C ARG A 8 -5.45 -48.28 41.99
N ARG A 9 -6.13 -47.21 42.40
CA ARG A 9 -6.88 -46.29 41.54
C ARG A 9 -5.89 -45.49 40.69
N PHE A 10 -5.94 -45.64 39.37
CA PHE A 10 -5.31 -44.70 38.44
C PHE A 10 -6.23 -43.48 38.29
N LEU A 11 -5.82 -42.33 38.83
CA LEU A 11 -6.40 -41.03 38.52
C LEU A 11 -5.81 -40.57 37.18
N ALA A 12 -6.60 -40.61 36.10
CA ALA A 12 -6.24 -39.96 34.85
C ALA A 12 -6.53 -38.46 34.98
N ALA A 13 -5.47 -37.66 35.11
CA ALA A 13 -5.55 -36.21 35.10
C ALA A 13 -5.88 -35.73 33.67
N PHE A 14 -7.10 -35.26 33.47
CA PHE A 14 -7.57 -34.68 32.22
C PHE A 14 -7.02 -33.25 32.10
N CYS A 15 -5.91 -33.10 31.37
CA CYS A 15 -5.33 -31.80 31.05
C CYS A 15 -6.14 -31.20 29.89
N ALA A 16 -7.08 -30.32 30.19
CA ALA A 16 -7.83 -29.58 29.19
C ALA A 16 -6.91 -28.51 28.56
N PRO A 17 -6.67 -28.52 27.23
CA PRO A 17 -5.91 -27.46 26.59
C PRO A 17 -6.76 -26.19 26.54
N PHE A 18 -6.29 -25.14 27.21
CA PHE A 18 -6.76 -23.77 27.01
C PHE A 18 -6.47 -23.38 25.55
N ALA A 19 -7.51 -23.39 24.71
CA ALA A 19 -7.45 -22.79 23.39
C ALA A 19 -7.43 -21.26 23.55
N LEU A 20 -6.24 -20.67 23.53
CA LEU A 20 -6.07 -19.22 23.40
C LEU A 20 -6.50 -18.84 21.98
N ALA A 21 -7.75 -18.42 21.82
CA ALA A 21 -8.19 -17.71 20.63
C ALA A 21 -7.43 -16.38 20.58
N SER A 22 -6.39 -16.32 19.75
CA SER A 22 -5.68 -15.08 19.45
C SER A 22 -6.62 -14.20 18.63
N CYS A 23 -7.26 -13.23 19.27
CA CYS A 23 -7.80 -12.08 18.56
C CYS A 23 -6.62 -11.25 18.07
N ALA A 24 -6.19 -11.48 16.84
CA ALA A 24 -5.36 -10.52 16.14
C ALA A 24 -6.27 -9.34 15.74
N ASP A 25 -5.86 -8.12 16.09
CA ASP A 25 -6.51 -6.92 15.59
C ASP A 25 -6.44 -6.92 14.05
N PRO A 26 -7.50 -6.49 13.35
CA PRO A 26 -7.48 -6.44 11.90
C PRO A 26 -6.38 -5.48 11.42
N ASP A 27 -5.69 -5.85 10.35
CA ASP A 27 -4.66 -5.00 9.76
C ASP A 27 -5.23 -3.62 9.43
N PRO A 28 -4.54 -2.53 9.82
CA PRO A 28 -4.99 -1.18 9.54
C PRO A 28 -4.85 -0.85 8.05
N LEU A 29 -5.47 0.24 7.62
CA LEU A 29 -5.17 0.86 6.32
C LEU A 29 -3.71 1.35 6.32
N TYR A 30 -2.91 0.95 5.33
CA TYR A 30 -1.54 1.45 5.18
C TYR A 30 -1.12 1.53 3.71
N VAL A 31 -0.01 2.24 3.47
CA VAL A 31 0.56 2.45 2.14
C VAL A 31 2.06 2.13 2.19
N ASP A 32 2.54 1.36 1.22
CA ASP A 32 3.94 0.98 1.10
C ASP A 32 4.44 1.06 -0.35
N GLN A 33 5.71 0.68 -0.55
CA GLN A 33 6.37 0.61 -1.86
C GLN A 33 6.28 1.93 -2.66
N ALA A 34 6.30 3.07 -1.97
CA ALA A 34 6.15 4.38 -2.60
C ALA A 34 7.44 4.82 -3.33
N TRP A 35 7.31 5.17 -4.60
CA TRP A 35 8.42 5.74 -5.39
C TRP A 35 7.92 6.66 -6.50
N VAL A 36 8.80 7.57 -6.93
CA VAL A 36 8.56 8.51 -8.03
C VAL A 36 9.63 8.31 -9.09
N GLY A 37 9.21 7.98 -10.31
CA GLY A 37 10.09 7.98 -11.49
C GLY A 37 10.09 9.36 -12.13
N LEU A 38 11.24 10.03 -12.12
CA LEU A 38 11.39 11.32 -12.77
C LEU A 38 11.26 11.18 -14.29
N SER A 39 10.61 12.17 -14.91
CA SER A 39 10.58 12.28 -16.36
C SER A 39 11.98 12.56 -16.93
N ALA A 40 12.31 11.91 -18.05
CA ALA A 40 13.52 12.20 -18.83
C ALA A 40 13.44 13.56 -19.54
N GLN A 41 12.22 14.01 -19.88
CA GLN A 41 11.99 15.25 -20.59
C GLN A 41 11.68 16.38 -19.59
N PRO A 42 12.36 17.54 -19.71
CA PRO A 42 12.01 18.72 -18.94
C PRO A 42 10.54 19.10 -19.12
N ASN A 43 9.90 19.59 -18.06
CA ASN A 43 8.49 20.02 -18.02
C ASN A 43 7.43 18.92 -18.19
N ASN A 44 7.82 17.70 -18.58
CA ASN A 44 6.91 16.57 -18.54
C ASN A 44 6.68 16.11 -17.08
N PRO A 45 5.46 15.68 -16.75
CA PRO A 45 5.15 15.15 -15.43
C PRO A 45 5.95 13.89 -15.14
N SER A 46 6.37 13.75 -13.88
CA SER A 46 6.94 12.53 -13.34
C SER A 46 5.82 11.57 -12.95
N SER A 47 6.13 10.28 -12.81
CA SER A 47 5.16 9.25 -12.44
C SER A 47 5.36 8.78 -11.00
N GLY A 48 4.30 8.80 -10.20
CA GLY A 48 4.30 8.26 -8.83
C GLY A 48 3.58 6.92 -8.72
N TYR A 49 4.13 6.05 -7.90
CA TYR A 49 3.69 4.67 -7.71
C TYR A 49 3.76 4.30 -6.23
N PHE A 50 2.85 3.44 -5.80
CA PHE A 50 2.75 2.95 -4.42
C PHE A 50 1.69 1.85 -4.38
N VAL A 51 1.57 1.21 -3.23
CA VAL A 51 0.56 0.19 -2.97
C VAL A 51 -0.24 0.60 -1.74
N ILE A 52 -1.57 0.53 -1.85
CA ILE A 52 -2.49 0.71 -0.72
C ILE A 52 -3.00 -0.66 -0.29
N HIS A 53 -2.95 -0.94 1.00
CA HIS A 53 -3.55 -2.11 1.63
C HIS A 53 -4.74 -1.65 2.48
N GLY A 54 -5.92 -2.14 2.16
CA GLY A 54 -7.17 -1.76 2.81
C GLY A 54 -7.30 -2.35 4.21
N GLY A 55 -7.81 -1.54 5.14
CA GLY A 55 -8.09 -1.96 6.50
C GLY A 55 -9.38 -2.79 6.66
N PRO A 56 -9.98 -2.84 7.85
CA PRO A 56 -11.19 -3.62 8.10
C PRO A 56 -12.43 -3.14 7.32
N GLU A 57 -12.45 -1.88 6.90
CA GLU A 57 -13.54 -1.26 6.14
C GLU A 57 -13.05 -0.75 4.78
N ALA A 58 -13.97 -0.69 3.82
CA ALA A 58 -13.66 -0.15 2.49
C ALA A 58 -13.58 1.37 2.56
N VAL A 59 -12.57 1.94 1.89
CA VAL A 59 -12.36 3.39 1.81
C VAL A 59 -12.15 3.80 0.36
N THR A 60 -12.07 5.10 0.11
CA THR A 60 -11.75 5.66 -1.19
C THR A 60 -10.59 6.62 -1.04
N LEU A 61 -9.54 6.43 -1.83
CA LEU A 61 -8.49 7.44 -2.01
C LEU A 61 -9.08 8.60 -2.81
N ARG A 62 -9.14 9.78 -2.19
CA ARG A 62 -9.72 11.00 -2.79
C ARG A 62 -8.68 11.82 -3.53
N SER A 63 -7.50 11.95 -2.96
CA SER A 63 -6.43 12.77 -3.54
C SER A 63 -5.08 12.41 -2.93
N VAL A 64 -4.03 12.85 -3.61
CA VAL A 64 -2.65 12.82 -3.13
C VAL A 64 -2.06 14.21 -3.30
N THR A 65 -1.34 14.71 -2.30
CA THR A 65 -0.59 15.97 -2.37
C THR A 65 0.84 15.77 -1.90
N ALA A 66 1.71 16.73 -2.22
CA ALA A 66 3.07 16.80 -1.68
C ALA A 66 3.51 18.25 -1.61
N ASP A 67 4.06 18.69 -0.47
CA ASP A 67 4.55 20.07 -0.30
C ASP A 67 5.71 20.40 -1.26
N GLY A 68 6.31 19.36 -1.83
CA GLY A 68 7.39 19.42 -2.81
C GLY A 68 6.98 19.46 -4.28
N ALA A 69 5.70 19.41 -4.61
CA ALA A 69 5.21 19.36 -6.00
C ALA A 69 4.07 20.35 -6.21
N GLN A 70 4.02 20.98 -7.39
CA GLN A 70 3.00 21.99 -7.69
C GLN A 70 1.62 21.38 -7.93
N ARG A 71 1.57 20.19 -8.56
CA ARG A 71 0.32 19.51 -8.90
C ARG A 71 0.53 18.00 -8.90
N ILE A 72 -0.47 17.28 -8.40
CA ILE A 72 -0.55 15.82 -8.46
C ILE A 72 -1.96 15.45 -8.93
N GLU A 73 -2.04 14.55 -9.90
CA GLU A 73 -3.30 13.97 -10.38
C GLU A 73 -3.19 12.44 -10.40
N MET A 74 -4.30 11.75 -10.15
CA MET A 74 -4.39 10.29 -10.30
C MET A 74 -4.86 9.95 -11.71
N HIS A 75 -4.22 8.97 -12.35
CA HIS A 75 -4.51 8.56 -13.72
C HIS A 75 -4.49 7.04 -13.83
N GLU A 76 -5.13 6.51 -14.87
CA GLU A 76 -5.04 5.10 -15.27
C GLU A 76 -4.64 4.99 -16.74
N SER A 77 -3.73 4.05 -17.02
CA SER A 77 -3.38 3.68 -18.37
C SER A 77 -4.33 2.61 -18.88
N MET A 78 -5.00 2.86 -20.00
CA MET A 78 -5.94 1.93 -20.62
C MET A 78 -5.66 1.79 -22.12
N MET A 79 -5.98 0.63 -22.69
CA MET A 79 -5.92 0.42 -24.12
C MET A 79 -7.06 1.19 -24.79
N GLY A 80 -6.73 2.20 -25.59
CA GLY A 80 -7.68 2.95 -26.38
C GLY A 80 -8.05 2.24 -27.68
N GLU A 81 -9.04 2.81 -28.38
CA GLU A 81 -9.42 2.35 -29.72
C GLU A 81 -8.23 2.42 -30.68
N GLY A 82 -8.03 1.38 -31.48
CA GLY A 82 -6.90 1.28 -32.41
C GLY A 82 -5.58 0.82 -31.77
N GLY A 83 -5.61 0.37 -30.51
CA GLY A 83 -4.45 -0.23 -29.83
C GLY A 83 -3.43 0.76 -29.27
N MET A 84 -3.78 2.05 -29.21
CA MET A 84 -2.96 3.08 -28.58
C MET A 84 -3.25 3.17 -27.09
N MET A 85 -2.21 3.24 -26.25
CA MET A 85 -2.37 3.52 -24.82
C MET A 85 -2.92 4.94 -24.60
N ARG A 86 -3.93 5.07 -23.75
CA ARG A 86 -4.50 6.34 -23.30
C ARG A 86 -4.37 6.47 -21.79
N MET A 87 -4.15 7.70 -21.32
CA MET A 87 -4.15 8.04 -19.89
C MET A 87 -5.47 8.72 -19.57
N GLN A 88 -6.19 8.19 -18.59
CA GLN A 88 -7.48 8.70 -18.15
C GLN A 88 -7.35 9.24 -16.72
N PRO A 89 -7.72 10.51 -16.45
CA PRO A 89 -7.74 11.04 -15.10
C PRO A 89 -8.79 10.31 -14.23
N LEU A 90 -8.45 10.14 -12.95
CA LEU A 90 -9.28 9.53 -11.92
C LEU A 90 -9.57 10.56 -10.83
N ASP A 91 -10.84 10.82 -10.56
CA ASP A 91 -11.24 11.69 -9.44
C ASP A 91 -11.06 11.02 -8.08
N SER A 92 -11.11 9.68 -8.05
CA SER A 92 -10.92 8.88 -6.85
C SER A 92 -10.66 7.41 -7.17
N VAL A 93 -10.15 6.65 -6.20
CA VAL A 93 -9.89 5.22 -6.33
C VAL A 93 -10.45 4.45 -5.14
N ALA A 94 -11.33 3.49 -5.40
CA ALA A 94 -11.88 2.62 -4.36
C ALA A 94 -10.81 1.66 -3.83
N VAL A 95 -10.75 1.52 -2.51
CA VAL A 95 -9.86 0.60 -1.79
C VAL A 95 -10.74 -0.38 -1.01
N PRO A 96 -10.87 -1.64 -1.48
CA PRO A 96 -11.71 -2.62 -0.80
C PRO A 96 -11.19 -2.94 0.61
N ALA A 97 -12.10 -3.24 1.53
CA ALA A 97 -11.75 -3.77 2.86
C ALA A 97 -10.88 -5.03 2.71
N LYS A 98 -9.77 -5.10 3.45
CA LYS A 98 -8.79 -6.21 3.39
C LYS A 98 -8.23 -6.48 1.99
N GLY A 99 -8.42 -5.53 1.06
CA GLY A 99 -7.99 -5.62 -0.32
C GLY A 99 -6.69 -4.86 -0.57
N LYS A 100 -6.25 -4.86 -1.83
CA LYS A 100 -5.03 -4.18 -2.26
C LYS A 100 -5.29 -3.40 -3.54
N VAL A 101 -4.74 -2.20 -3.63
CA VAL A 101 -4.77 -1.36 -4.83
C VAL A 101 -3.35 -0.94 -5.17
N ALA A 102 -2.89 -1.31 -6.37
CA ALA A 102 -1.56 -0.95 -6.84
C ALA A 102 -1.63 0.24 -7.81
N PHE A 103 -0.84 1.27 -7.51
CA PHE A 103 -0.41 2.28 -8.47
C PHE A 103 0.92 1.81 -9.02
N ALA A 104 0.92 1.26 -10.24
CA ALA A 104 2.07 0.60 -10.87
C ALA A 104 2.19 0.98 -12.36
N PRO A 105 3.40 0.88 -12.96
CA PRO A 105 3.60 1.15 -14.38
C PRO A 105 2.65 0.35 -15.27
N GLY A 106 2.06 1.03 -16.26
CA GLY A 106 1.07 0.42 -17.18
C GLY A 106 -0.35 0.30 -16.61
N GLY A 107 -0.59 0.67 -15.35
CA GLY A 107 -1.91 0.74 -14.73
C GLY A 107 -2.20 2.11 -14.15
N LYS A 108 -2.71 2.14 -12.92
CA LYS A 108 -2.94 3.38 -12.16
C LYS A 108 -1.61 4.01 -11.74
N HIS A 109 -1.51 5.32 -11.77
CA HIS A 109 -0.30 6.05 -11.42
C HIS A 109 -0.64 7.50 -11.06
N LEU A 110 0.29 8.16 -10.38
CA LEU A 110 0.24 9.61 -10.21
C LEU A 110 0.95 10.29 -11.38
N MET A 111 0.40 11.39 -11.85
CA MET A 111 1.14 12.38 -12.62
C MET A 111 1.53 13.53 -11.69
N ILE A 112 2.82 13.84 -11.61
CA ILE A 112 3.39 14.80 -10.66
C ILE A 112 4.14 15.89 -11.43
N TRP A 113 3.69 17.14 -11.31
CA TRP A 113 4.30 18.28 -11.99
C TRP A 113 5.15 19.12 -11.05
N ALA A 114 6.24 19.64 -11.61
CA ALA A 114 7.13 20.63 -10.98
C ALA A 114 7.55 20.22 -9.55
N ILE A 115 8.26 19.09 -9.44
CA ILE A 115 8.90 18.68 -8.19
C ILE A 115 10.06 19.62 -7.90
N ASN A 116 10.14 20.13 -6.67
CA ASN A 116 11.19 21.03 -6.22
C ASN A 116 12.58 20.38 -6.45
N PRO A 117 13.51 21.04 -7.17
CA PRO A 117 14.85 20.51 -7.41
C PRO A 117 15.66 20.18 -6.14
N ALA A 118 15.40 20.86 -5.02
CA ALA A 118 16.03 20.53 -3.74
C ALA A 118 15.58 19.15 -3.24
N ILE A 119 14.27 18.88 -3.30
CA ILE A 119 13.69 17.59 -2.93
C ILE A 119 14.18 16.47 -3.86
N VAL A 120 14.33 16.76 -5.16
CA VAL A 120 14.94 15.81 -6.10
C VAL A 120 16.38 15.45 -5.69
N LYS A 121 17.17 16.42 -5.19
CA LYS A 121 18.52 16.16 -4.68
C LYS A 121 18.51 15.36 -3.38
N ASP A 122 17.53 15.60 -2.52
CA ASP A 122 17.36 14.87 -1.24
C ASP A 122 16.85 13.43 -1.45
N GLY A 123 16.29 13.13 -2.63
CA GLY A 123 15.99 11.77 -3.08
C GLY A 123 14.69 11.17 -2.54
N LYS A 124 13.88 11.95 -1.81
CA LYS A 124 12.59 11.52 -1.26
C LYS A 124 11.55 12.61 -1.37
N LEU A 125 10.35 12.27 -1.83
CA LEU A 125 9.19 13.15 -1.87
C LEU A 125 8.16 12.68 -0.83
N PRO A 126 7.96 13.42 0.29
CA PRO A 126 6.87 13.15 1.22
C PRO A 126 5.53 13.42 0.53
N MET A 127 4.66 12.42 0.47
CA MET A 127 3.32 12.53 -0.10
C MET A 127 2.27 12.26 0.97
N THR A 128 1.18 13.03 0.95
CA THR A 128 0.01 12.82 1.80
C THR A 128 -1.14 12.27 0.97
N LEU A 129 -1.66 11.10 1.35
CA LEU A 129 -2.83 10.46 0.77
C LEU A 129 -4.06 10.72 1.63
N PHE A 130 -5.14 11.19 1.03
CA PHE A 130 -6.38 11.54 1.73
C PHE A 130 -7.49 10.53 1.42
N PHE A 131 -8.07 9.94 2.48
CA PHE A 131 -9.08 8.90 2.35
C PHE A 131 -10.48 9.38 2.77
N SER A 132 -11.51 8.69 2.28
CA SER A 132 -12.92 9.04 2.51
C SER A 132 -13.38 8.95 3.96
N ASN A 133 -12.68 8.18 4.80
CA ASN A 133 -12.94 8.05 6.23
C ASN A 133 -12.28 9.16 7.06
N GLY A 134 -11.58 10.10 6.43
CA GLY A 134 -10.86 11.20 7.08
C GLY A 134 -9.38 10.91 7.35
N ASP A 135 -8.91 9.68 7.11
CA ASP A 135 -7.52 9.31 7.31
C ASP A 135 -6.59 10.07 6.36
N ARG A 136 -5.40 10.35 6.87
CA ARG A 136 -4.30 10.97 6.13
C ARG A 136 -3.05 10.14 6.37
N LEU A 137 -2.55 9.52 5.31
CA LEU A 137 -1.33 8.72 5.38
C LEU A 137 -0.20 9.48 4.70
N ILE A 138 0.89 9.68 5.43
CA ILE A 138 2.11 10.29 4.90
C ILE A 138 3.07 9.18 4.53
N VAL A 139 3.57 9.21 3.30
CA VAL A 139 4.57 8.26 2.80
C VAL A 139 5.73 8.98 2.15
N ASP A 140 6.95 8.55 2.47
CA ASP A 140 8.15 9.01 1.78
C ASP A 140 8.35 8.21 0.50
N ALA A 141 8.08 8.82 -0.64
CA ALA A 141 8.31 8.19 -1.93
C ALA A 141 9.77 8.36 -2.37
N ALA A 142 10.48 7.26 -2.60
CA ALA A 142 11.84 7.30 -3.12
C ALA A 142 11.88 7.86 -4.55
N ILE A 143 12.72 8.87 -4.80
CA ILE A 143 12.87 9.46 -6.13
C ILE A 143 13.89 8.65 -6.94
N ARG A 144 13.51 8.25 -8.15
CA ARG A 144 14.32 7.51 -9.11
C ARG A 144 14.56 8.35 -10.36
N LYS A 145 15.79 8.33 -10.85
CA LYS A 145 16.17 9.04 -12.07
C LYS A 145 15.72 8.25 -13.31
N PRO A 146 15.58 8.92 -14.46
CA PRO A 146 15.28 8.23 -15.70
C PRO A 146 16.37 7.19 -16.00
N GLY A 147 15.96 5.94 -16.26
CA GLY A 147 16.86 4.81 -16.52
C GLY A 147 17.12 3.89 -15.32
N ASP A 148 16.68 4.27 -14.12
CA ASP A 148 16.69 3.35 -12.97
C ASP A 148 15.62 2.27 -13.19
N ALA A 149 15.95 1.00 -12.94
CA ALA A 149 14.99 -0.09 -13.04
C ALA A 149 13.84 0.10 -12.03
N ALA A 150 12.61 -0.26 -12.43
CA ALA A 150 11.50 -0.41 -11.47
C ALA A 150 11.88 -1.49 -10.43
N PRO A 151 11.39 -1.42 -9.18
CA PRO A 151 11.68 -2.48 -8.23
C PRO A 151 11.07 -3.79 -8.76
N SER A 152 11.87 -4.85 -8.79
CA SER A 152 11.35 -6.20 -9.05
C SER A 152 10.30 -6.50 -7.99
N THR A 153 9.08 -6.88 -8.41
CA THR A 153 8.02 -7.36 -7.51
C THR A 153 8.28 -8.80 -7.06
N ASP A 154 9.54 -9.24 -7.10
CA ASP A 154 9.98 -10.51 -6.58
C ASP A 154 10.89 -10.24 -5.37
N GLU A 155 10.83 -11.13 -4.38
CA GLU A 155 11.38 -11.05 -3.01
C GLU A 155 10.40 -10.64 -1.89
N ARG A 156 9.41 -11.48 -1.58
CA ARG A 156 9.52 -12.60 -0.61
C ARG A 156 8.13 -13.03 -0.09
#